data_AF-A0A9P7DDX5-F1
#
_entry.id   AF-A0A9P7DDX5-F1
#
_cell.length_a   1.000
_cell.length_b   1.000
_cell.length_c   1.000
_cell.angle_alpha   90.00
_cell.angle_beta   90.00
_cell.angle_gamma   90.00
#
_symmetry.space_group_name_H-M   'P 1'
#
loop_
_entity.id
_entity.type
_entity.pdbx_description
1 polymer ?
#
loop_
_entity_poly.entity_id
_entity_poly.type
_entity_poly.pdbx_seq_one_letter_code
_entity_poly.pdbx_strand_id
1 'polypeptide(L)'
;MVTVSTSKVKRIRAKLTDIQKAARRAKLVKLTDAITTAQDTYQEEACAIAKDNGRQKLNEENEGHAPGDLLKLPAFIKAHSSKLTSAHLRLTLVDKNRLRENINTYRQSHVKVTRANPKALQKDVNATFKTMQTEWASIQARMGLDGMYLAVRGDVEQYHEPKLFYTAKVGSFIKDVLGMEPKHFALKVESWVVGDFDSAGTVSQRLSLTKLVSLCRQHIQDGLDIIIPTLRHPPKKKVKMNYNNYEGKIVETYGVALENEHAHGQSSQVTSS
;
A
#
# COMPACT_ATOMS: atom_id res chain seq x y z
N MET A 1 -1.89 -58.87 -74.53
CA MET A 1 -1.61 -57.63 -73.77
C MET A 1 -2.64 -57.51 -72.67
N VAL A 2 -2.25 -57.74 -71.41
CA VAL A 2 -3.16 -57.73 -70.25
C VAL A 2 -2.89 -56.45 -69.46
N THR A 3 -3.85 -55.54 -69.46
CA THR A 3 -3.80 -54.26 -68.72
C THR A 3 -4.16 -54.49 -67.26
N VAL A 4 -3.17 -54.36 -66.37
CA VAL A 4 -3.37 -54.46 -64.91
C VAL A 4 -3.96 -53.15 -64.39
N SER A 5 -5.24 -53.20 -64.01
CA SER A 5 -5.96 -52.10 -63.36
C SER A 5 -5.45 -51.91 -61.93
N THR A 6 -4.72 -50.81 -61.69
CA THR A 6 -4.28 -50.42 -60.35
C THR A 6 -5.42 -49.72 -59.61
N SER A 7 -6.06 -50.45 -58.70
CA SER A 7 -7.10 -49.94 -57.83
C SER A 7 -6.53 -48.89 -56.87
N LYS A 8 -6.97 -47.64 -57.02
CA LYS A 8 -6.59 -46.52 -56.13
C LYS A 8 -7.10 -46.77 -54.71
N VAL A 9 -6.21 -47.18 -53.82
CA VAL A 9 -6.50 -47.33 -52.38
C VAL A 9 -6.84 -45.94 -51.80
N LYS A 10 -8.10 -45.73 -51.43
CA LYS A 10 -8.53 -44.51 -50.72
C LYS A 10 -7.90 -44.51 -49.33
N ARG A 11 -6.93 -43.63 -49.08
CA ARG A 11 -6.40 -43.37 -47.73
C ARG A 11 -7.51 -42.78 -46.85
N ILE A 12 -8.07 -43.61 -45.98
CA ILE A 12 -8.99 -43.15 -44.94
C ILE A 12 -8.15 -42.43 -43.87
N ARG A 13 -8.29 -41.12 -43.74
CA ARG A 13 -7.67 -40.37 -42.64
C ARG A 13 -8.52 -40.56 -41.38
N ALA A 14 -7.89 -41.05 -40.32
CA ALA A 14 -8.54 -41.14 -39.01
C ALA A 14 -9.04 -39.75 -38.58
N LYS A 15 -10.33 -39.65 -38.26
CA LYS A 15 -10.92 -38.43 -37.72
C LYS A 15 -10.58 -38.35 -36.23
N LEU A 16 -9.97 -37.25 -35.81
CA LEU A 16 -9.74 -36.96 -34.39
C LEU A 16 -11.08 -36.93 -33.66
N THR A 17 -11.13 -37.56 -32.49
CA THR A 17 -12.29 -37.45 -31.59
C THR A 17 -12.41 -36.03 -31.05
N ASP A 18 -13.59 -35.63 -30.59
CA ASP A 18 -13.79 -34.28 -30.08
C ASP A 18 -12.95 -33.99 -28.83
N ILE A 19 -12.69 -35.02 -28.03
CA ILE A 19 -11.74 -34.98 -26.91
C ILE A 19 -10.31 -34.66 -27.40
N GLN A 20 -9.84 -35.32 -28.46
CA GLN A 20 -8.52 -35.06 -29.02
C GLN A 20 -8.42 -33.65 -29.66
N LYS A 21 -9.49 -33.19 -30.31
CA LYS A 21 -9.55 -31.81 -30.84
C LYS A 21 -9.50 -30.78 -29.71
N ALA A 22 -10.24 -31.00 -28.62
CA ALA A 22 -10.23 -30.12 -27.45
C ALA A 22 -8.85 -30.07 -26.81
N ALA A 23 -8.20 -31.22 -26.60
CA ALA A 23 -6.84 -31.30 -26.07
C ALA A 23 -5.82 -30.58 -26.97
N ARG A 24 -5.96 -30.69 -28.30
CA ARG A 24 -5.09 -30.00 -29.26
C ARG A 24 -5.29 -28.48 -29.22
N ARG A 25 -6.52 -27.99 -29.10
CA ARG A 25 -6.81 -26.56 -28.93
C ARG A 25 -6.21 -26.02 -27.64
N ALA A 26 -6.37 -26.74 -26.53
CA ALA A 26 -5.78 -26.34 -25.25
C ALA A 26 -4.24 -26.26 -25.30
N LYS A 27 -3.58 -27.20 -25.98
CA LYS A 27 -2.12 -27.15 -26.20
C LYS A 27 -1.70 -25.96 -27.08
N LEU A 28 -2.47 -25.67 -28.13
CA LEU A 28 -2.20 -24.53 -29.00
C LEU A 28 -2.29 -23.21 -28.23
N VAL A 29 -3.37 -23.03 -27.44
CA VAL A 29 -3.55 -21.83 -26.60
C VAL A 29 -2.36 -21.67 -25.64
N LYS A 30 -1.99 -22.72 -24.90
CA LYS A 30 -0.83 -22.68 -24.01
C LYS A 30 0.47 -22.30 -24.72
N LEU A 31 0.70 -22.82 -25.94
CA LEU A 31 1.88 -22.49 -26.72
C LEU A 31 1.86 -21.03 -27.19
N THR A 32 0.70 -20.55 -27.65
CA THR A 32 0.52 -19.16 -28.05
C THR A 32 0.78 -18.21 -26.88
N ASP A 33 0.19 -18.49 -25.71
CA ASP A 33 0.39 -17.69 -24.49
C ASP A 33 1.86 -17.68 -24.04
N ALA A 34 2.55 -18.82 -24.15
CA ALA A 34 3.98 -18.90 -23.84
C ALA A 34 4.83 -18.08 -24.81
N ILE A 35 4.49 -18.07 -26.11
CA ILE A 35 5.20 -17.29 -27.13
C ILE A 35 4.98 -15.79 -26.90
N THR A 36 3.75 -15.33 -26.68
CA THR A 36 3.48 -13.92 -26.38
C THR A 36 4.18 -13.47 -25.11
N THR A 37 4.11 -14.27 -24.04
CA THR A 37 4.83 -13.97 -22.78
C THR A 37 6.33 -13.84 -23.03
N ALA A 38 6.94 -14.74 -23.82
CA ALA A 38 8.35 -14.67 -24.15
C ALA A 38 8.71 -13.44 -25.01
N GLN A 39 7.83 -13.06 -25.95
CA GLN A 39 8.00 -11.86 -26.78
C GLN A 39 7.92 -10.59 -25.95
N ASP A 40 6.92 -10.48 -25.07
CA ASP A 40 6.73 -9.32 -24.19
C ASP A 40 7.93 -9.18 -23.24
N THR A 41 8.36 -10.28 -22.63
CA THR A 41 9.55 -10.29 -21.74
C THR A 41 10.81 -9.86 -22.49
N TYR A 42 11.03 -10.38 -23.70
CA TYR A 42 12.18 -9.99 -24.52
C TYR A 42 12.13 -8.51 -24.90
N GLN A 43 10.95 -7.99 -25.24
CA GLN A 43 10.76 -6.60 -25.63
C GLN A 43 10.97 -5.65 -24.45
N GLU A 44 10.50 -6.01 -23.26
CA GLU A 44 10.77 -5.27 -22.03
C GLU A 44 12.27 -5.25 -21.68
N GLU A 45 12.96 -6.38 -21.79
CA GLU A 45 14.41 -6.46 -21.58
C GLU A 45 15.19 -5.63 -22.61
N ALA A 46 14.84 -5.73 -23.90
CA ALA A 46 15.46 -4.95 -24.96
C ALA A 46 15.25 -3.44 -24.76
N CYS A 47 14.05 -3.02 -24.33
CA CYS A 47 13.76 -1.63 -23.99
C CYS A 47 14.53 -1.17 -22.75
N ALA A 48 14.70 -2.01 -21.73
CA ALA A 48 15.48 -1.67 -20.53
C ALA A 48 16.96 -1.47 -20.89
N ILE A 49 17.54 -2.39 -21.66
CA ILE A 49 18.94 -2.32 -22.10
C ILE A 49 19.17 -1.12 -23.03
N ALA A 50 18.23 -0.82 -23.94
CA ALA A 50 18.31 0.35 -24.81
C ALA A 50 18.24 1.68 -24.03
N LYS A 51 17.47 1.73 -22.93
CA LYS A 51 17.38 2.92 -22.07
C LYS A 51 18.69 3.18 -21.33
N ASP A 52 19.35 2.15 -20.80
CA ASP A 52 20.57 2.35 -20.01
C ASP A 52 21.83 2.53 -20.88
N ASN A 53 21.95 1.80 -22.01
CA ASN A 53 22.95 2.14 -23.04
C ASN A 53 22.70 3.53 -23.64
N GLY A 54 21.43 3.91 -23.75
CA GLY A 54 21.02 5.26 -24.12
C GLY A 54 21.43 6.29 -23.08
N ARG A 55 21.35 5.99 -21.78
CA ARG A 55 21.79 6.88 -20.69
C ARG A 55 23.30 7.06 -20.65
N GLN A 56 24.07 5.99 -20.84
CA GLN A 56 25.52 6.10 -20.87
C GLN A 56 25.98 6.98 -22.05
N LYS A 57 25.47 6.70 -23.26
CA LYS A 57 25.75 7.53 -24.44
C LYS A 57 25.19 8.94 -24.34
N LEU A 58 24.05 9.11 -23.68
CA LEU A 58 23.51 10.43 -23.40
C LEU A 58 24.44 11.22 -22.48
N ASN A 59 24.99 10.59 -21.45
CA ASN A 59 25.92 11.26 -20.55
C ASN A 59 27.20 11.65 -21.29
N GLU A 60 27.76 10.74 -22.11
CA GLU A 60 28.90 11.02 -23.00
C GLU A 60 28.61 12.19 -23.96
N GLU A 61 27.42 12.24 -24.55
CA GLU A 61 27.01 13.30 -25.48
C GLU A 61 26.71 14.62 -24.76
N ASN A 62 26.28 14.56 -23.50
CA ASN A 62 26.00 15.73 -22.66
C ASN A 62 27.24 16.31 -21.96
N GLU A 63 28.39 15.62 -21.91
CA GLU A 63 29.62 16.11 -21.27
C GLU A 63 30.14 17.42 -21.87
N GLY A 64 29.77 17.75 -23.11
CA GLY A 64 30.13 19.00 -23.79
C GLY A 64 29.04 20.10 -23.77
N HIS A 65 27.88 19.84 -23.17
CA HIS A 65 26.73 20.75 -23.20
C HIS A 65 26.59 21.54 -21.90
N ALA A 66 26.20 22.82 -22.03
CA ALA A 66 25.87 23.64 -20.88
C ALA A 66 24.62 23.08 -20.15
N PRO A 67 24.46 23.31 -18.83
CA PRO A 67 23.35 22.74 -18.05
C PRO A 67 21.93 23.04 -18.58
N GLY A 68 21.76 24.12 -19.36
CA GLY A 68 20.49 24.49 -20.00
C GLY A 68 20.19 23.75 -21.31
N ASP A 69 21.23 23.21 -21.96
CA ASP A 69 21.16 22.59 -23.30
C ASP A 69 21.29 21.06 -23.24
N LEU A 70 21.29 20.48 -22.04
CA LEU A 70 21.38 19.03 -21.85
C LEU A 70 20.20 18.33 -22.51
N LEU A 71 20.51 17.37 -23.38
CA LEU A 71 19.49 16.54 -24.00
C LEU A 71 18.83 15.65 -22.94
N LYS A 72 17.50 15.59 -22.98
CA LYS A 72 16.74 14.65 -22.15
C LYS A 72 16.74 13.28 -22.81
N LEU A 73 16.82 12.23 -21.99
CA LEU A 73 16.86 10.84 -22.45
C LEU A 73 15.77 10.46 -23.48
N PRO A 74 14.49 10.89 -23.34
CA PRO A 74 13.48 10.57 -24.36
C PRO A 74 13.77 11.22 -25.72
N ALA A 75 14.27 12.46 -25.73
CA ALA A 75 14.62 13.18 -26.96
C ALA A 75 15.83 12.52 -27.64
N PHE A 76 16.84 12.15 -26.85
CA PHE A 76 18.01 11.43 -27.34
C PHE A 76 17.66 10.05 -27.91
N ILE A 77 16.87 9.24 -27.19
CA ILE A 77 16.44 7.93 -27.69
C ILE A 77 15.66 8.08 -29.00
N LYS A 78 14.79 9.10 -29.11
CA LYS A 78 14.04 9.36 -30.34
C LYS A 78 14.97 9.70 -31.51
N ALA A 79 15.95 10.58 -31.29
CA ALA A 79 16.91 11.01 -32.31
C ALA A 79 17.89 9.90 -32.74
N HIS A 80 18.30 9.02 -31.80
CA HIS A 80 19.36 8.03 -32.03
C HIS A 80 18.89 6.57 -31.99
N SER A 81 17.57 6.33 -32.07
CA SER A 81 16.93 5.00 -31.93
C SER A 81 17.51 3.93 -32.87
N SER A 82 17.72 4.26 -34.14
CA SER A 82 18.28 3.35 -35.15
C SER A 82 19.75 2.99 -34.85
N LYS A 83 20.55 3.96 -34.42
CA LYS A 83 21.96 3.78 -34.03
C LYS A 83 22.09 2.95 -32.74
N LEU A 84 21.21 3.18 -31.77
CA LEU A 84 21.15 2.40 -30.53
C LEU A 84 20.76 0.94 -30.80
N THR A 85 19.76 0.72 -31.65
CA THR A 85 19.27 -0.62 -32.00
C THR A 85 20.33 -1.41 -32.76
N SER A 86 20.96 -0.81 -33.77
CA SER A 86 22.04 -1.45 -34.53
C SER A 86 23.28 -1.75 -33.67
N ALA A 87 23.67 -0.83 -32.78
CA ALA A 87 24.75 -1.06 -31.83
C ALA A 87 24.43 -2.23 -30.89
N HIS A 88 23.19 -2.32 -30.40
CA HIS A 88 22.78 -3.41 -29.52
C HIS A 88 22.76 -4.77 -30.22
N LEU A 89 22.33 -4.82 -31.49
CA LEU A 89 22.35 -6.05 -32.29
C LEU A 89 23.77 -6.57 -32.54
N ARG A 90 24.76 -5.67 -32.62
CA ARG A 90 26.18 -6.00 -32.80
C ARG A 90 26.88 -6.49 -31.53
N LEU A 91 26.26 -6.37 -30.36
CA LEU A 91 26.86 -6.84 -29.11
C LEU A 91 26.93 -8.36 -29.07
N THR A 92 28.04 -8.87 -28.54
CA THR A 92 28.21 -10.31 -28.30
C THR A 92 27.28 -10.77 -27.17
N LEU A 93 27.04 -12.09 -27.08
CA LEU A 93 26.24 -12.66 -25.99
C LEU A 93 26.84 -12.33 -24.61
N VAL A 94 28.18 -12.31 -24.52
CA VAL A 94 28.91 -11.97 -23.30
C VAL A 94 28.65 -10.53 -22.88
N ASP A 95 28.73 -9.58 -23.83
CA ASP A 95 28.47 -8.17 -23.55
C ASP A 95 27.01 -7.91 -23.14
N LYS A 96 26.07 -8.62 -23.77
CA LYS A 96 24.65 -8.55 -23.41
C LYS A 96 24.39 -9.06 -21.99
N ASN A 97 25.05 -10.15 -21.60
CA ASN A 97 24.94 -10.68 -20.24
C ASN A 97 25.58 -9.75 -19.21
N ARG A 98 26.75 -9.16 -19.52
CA ARG A 98 27.37 -8.15 -18.65
C ARG A 98 26.49 -6.93 -18.44
N LEU A 99 25.81 -6.46 -19.49
CA LEU A 99 24.84 -5.36 -19.38
C LEU A 99 23.65 -5.76 -18.49
N ARG A 100 23.12 -6.98 -18.63
CA ARG A 100 22.05 -7.47 -17.76
C ARG A 100 22.48 -7.55 -16.29
N GLU A 101 23.69 -8.03 -16.02
CA GLU A 101 24.24 -8.07 -14.67
C GLU A 101 24.40 -6.66 -14.10
N ASN A 102 24.98 -5.73 -14.86
CA ASN A 102 25.09 -4.33 -14.43
C ASN A 102 23.72 -3.70 -14.13
N ILE A 103 22.69 -4.00 -14.92
CA ILE A 103 21.31 -3.55 -14.67
C ILE A 103 20.79 -4.13 -13.35
N ASN A 104 20.99 -5.43 -13.11
CA ASN A 104 20.54 -6.06 -11.89
C ASN A 104 21.26 -5.51 -10.66
N THR A 105 22.58 -5.33 -10.73
CA THR A 105 23.38 -4.72 -9.66
C THR A 105 22.97 -3.27 -9.41
N TYR A 106 22.69 -2.49 -10.47
CA TYR A 106 22.19 -1.12 -10.34
C TYR A 106 20.79 -1.08 -9.69
N ARG A 107 19.88 -2.00 -10.08
CA ARG A 107 18.55 -2.13 -9.47
C ARG A 107 18.61 -2.55 -8.00
N GLN A 108 19.58 -3.38 -7.62
CA GLN A 108 19.77 -3.82 -6.24
C GLN A 108 20.43 -2.75 -5.36
N SER A 109 21.39 -2.00 -5.91
CA SER A 109 22.10 -0.92 -5.19
C SER A 109 21.27 0.35 -5.07
N HIS A 110 20.41 0.65 -6.05
CA HIS A 110 19.36 1.65 -5.85
C HIS A 110 18.26 1.06 -4.98
N VAL A 111 18.43 1.20 -3.67
CA VAL A 111 17.30 1.21 -2.74
C VAL A 111 16.34 2.26 -3.27
N LYS A 112 15.24 1.82 -3.88
CA LYS A 112 14.10 2.69 -4.12
C LYS A 112 13.73 3.23 -2.75
N VAL A 113 14.18 4.45 -2.45
CA VAL A 113 13.59 5.28 -1.40
C VAL A 113 12.21 5.62 -1.94
N THR A 114 11.35 4.61 -1.89
CA THR A 114 9.95 4.73 -2.20
C THR A 114 9.48 5.64 -1.09
N ARG A 115 9.31 6.93 -1.37
CA ARG A 115 8.35 7.72 -0.60
C ARG A 115 7.07 6.92 -0.71
N ALA A 116 6.79 6.10 0.31
CA ALA A 116 5.73 5.13 0.26
C ALA A 116 4.46 5.95 0.21
N ASN A 117 3.94 6.13 -1.00
CA ASN A 117 2.64 6.75 -1.18
C ASN A 117 1.69 5.90 -0.32
N PRO A 118 1.04 6.47 0.71
CA PRO A 118 0.27 5.66 1.64
C PRO A 118 -0.83 4.85 0.94
N LYS A 119 -1.33 5.34 -0.20
CA LYS A 119 -2.28 4.61 -1.05
C LYS A 119 -1.66 3.41 -1.77
N ALA A 120 -0.41 3.53 -2.23
CA ALA A 120 0.29 2.42 -2.86
C ALA A 120 0.56 1.32 -1.81
N LEU A 121 1.03 1.71 -0.63
CA LEU A 121 1.23 0.78 0.49
C LEU A 121 -0.09 0.08 0.87
N GLN A 122 -1.18 0.82 0.97
CA GLN A 122 -2.51 0.24 1.24
C GLN A 122 -2.94 -0.76 0.17
N LYS A 123 -2.67 -0.47 -1.12
CA LYS A 123 -2.98 -1.38 -2.23
C LYS A 123 -2.15 -2.66 -2.14
N ASP A 124 -0.86 -2.54 -1.85
CA ASP A 124 0.05 -3.68 -1.73
C ASP A 124 -0.33 -4.55 -0.53
N VAL A 125 -0.62 -3.95 0.63
CA VAL A 125 -1.16 -4.64 1.80
C VAL A 125 -2.44 -5.41 1.42
N ASN A 126 -3.42 -4.75 0.81
CA ASN A 126 -4.67 -5.41 0.41
C ASN A 126 -4.44 -6.60 -0.55
N ALA A 127 -3.50 -6.48 -1.49
CA ALA A 127 -3.17 -7.55 -2.42
C ALA A 127 -2.53 -8.75 -1.70
N THR A 128 -1.55 -8.50 -0.83
CA THR A 128 -0.88 -9.55 -0.03
C THR A 128 -1.89 -10.28 0.86
N PHE A 129 -2.76 -9.54 1.56
CA PHE A 129 -3.77 -10.15 2.43
C PHE A 129 -4.81 -10.98 1.67
N LYS A 130 -5.14 -10.59 0.44
CA LYS A 130 -6.03 -11.40 -0.42
C LYS A 130 -5.37 -12.73 -0.81
N THR A 131 -4.07 -12.72 -1.09
CA THR A 131 -3.31 -13.95 -1.36
C THR A 131 -3.27 -14.84 -0.12
N MET A 132 -2.91 -14.28 1.04
CA MET A 132 -2.88 -15.03 2.31
C MET A 132 -4.25 -15.63 2.67
N GLN A 133 -5.33 -14.88 2.47
CA GLN A 133 -6.69 -15.39 2.69
C GLN A 133 -7.01 -16.61 1.81
N THR A 134 -6.54 -16.61 0.56
CA THR A 134 -6.73 -17.72 -0.37
C THR A 134 -5.95 -18.95 0.07
N GLU A 135 -4.69 -18.76 0.50
CA GLU A 135 -3.85 -19.84 1.03
C GLU A 135 -4.43 -20.43 2.32
N TRP A 136 -4.91 -19.58 3.24
CA TRP A 136 -5.49 -20.01 4.49
C TRP A 136 -6.79 -20.80 4.29
N ALA A 137 -7.64 -20.36 3.35
CA ALA A 137 -8.82 -21.12 2.95
C ALA A 137 -8.44 -22.50 2.36
N SER A 138 -7.35 -22.59 1.60
CA SER A 138 -6.84 -23.87 1.08
C SER A 138 -6.35 -24.79 2.19
N ILE A 139 -5.63 -24.25 3.18
CA ILE A 139 -5.15 -25.00 4.35
C ILE A 139 -6.32 -25.52 5.18
N GLN A 140 -7.31 -24.65 5.47
CA GLN A 140 -8.53 -25.04 6.17
C GLN A 140 -9.23 -26.20 5.45
N ALA A 141 -9.39 -26.12 4.13
CA ALA A 141 -10.04 -27.18 3.35
C ALA A 141 -9.27 -28.51 3.35
N ARG A 142 -7.92 -28.46 3.36
CA ARG A 142 -7.08 -29.66 3.30
C ARG A 142 -6.84 -30.32 4.65
N MET A 143 -6.72 -29.53 5.71
CA MET A 143 -6.28 -30.00 7.02
C MET A 143 -7.37 -29.91 8.10
N GLY A 144 -8.51 -29.26 7.80
CA GLY A 144 -9.59 -29.07 8.79
C GLY A 144 -9.21 -28.17 9.96
N LEU A 145 -8.18 -27.33 9.80
CA LEU A 145 -7.71 -26.44 10.85
C LEU A 145 -8.65 -25.24 11.03
N ASP A 146 -8.97 -24.94 12.28
CA ASP A 146 -9.66 -23.72 12.68
C ASP A 146 -8.64 -22.72 13.23
N GLY A 147 -8.75 -21.46 12.83
CA GLY A 147 -7.79 -20.45 13.23
C GLY A 147 -8.19 -19.04 12.82
N MET A 148 -7.37 -18.08 13.26
CA MET A 148 -7.45 -16.70 12.81
C MET A 148 -6.05 -16.13 12.61
N TYR A 149 -5.96 -15.11 11.77
CA TYR A 149 -4.82 -14.20 11.77
C TYR A 149 -5.34 -12.77 11.76
N LEU A 150 -4.60 -11.90 12.44
CA LEU A 150 -4.90 -10.49 12.56
C LEU A 150 -3.64 -9.70 12.25
N ALA A 151 -3.78 -8.72 11.37
CA ALA A 151 -2.77 -7.72 11.14
C ALA A 151 -3.36 -6.34 11.34
N VAL A 152 -2.60 -5.53 12.06
CA VAL A 152 -2.95 -4.17 12.43
C VAL A 152 -1.76 -3.29 12.07
N ARG A 153 -2.02 -2.02 11.77
CA ARG A 153 -0.93 -1.06 11.56
C ARG A 153 -0.14 -0.88 12.86
N GLY A 154 1.17 -0.68 12.72
CA GLY A 154 2.05 -0.35 13.84
C GLY A 154 2.16 1.15 14.11
N ASP A 155 1.67 1.98 13.18
CA ASP A 155 1.84 3.43 13.22
C ASP A 155 0.54 4.13 12.78
N VAL A 156 0.26 5.28 13.39
CA VAL A 156 -0.83 6.19 13.04
C VAL A 156 -0.73 6.73 11.62
N GLU A 157 0.47 6.86 11.06
CA GLU A 157 0.69 7.37 9.70
C GLU A 157 0.24 6.40 8.61
N GLN A 158 0.04 5.13 8.95
CA GLN A 158 -0.44 4.11 8.04
C GLN A 158 -1.97 4.13 7.97
N TYR A 159 -2.53 4.22 6.76
CA TYR A 159 -3.98 4.37 6.55
C TYR A 159 -4.73 3.06 6.21
N HIS A 160 -4.07 1.91 6.30
CA HIS A 160 -4.75 0.65 6.02
C HIS A 160 -5.59 0.20 7.21
N GLU A 161 -6.77 -0.34 6.93
CA GLU A 161 -7.66 -0.92 7.95
C GLU A 161 -7.11 -2.26 8.45
N PRO A 162 -7.42 -2.65 9.70
CA PRO A 162 -7.10 -3.97 10.23
C PRO A 162 -7.56 -5.09 9.32
N LYS A 163 -6.69 -6.08 9.11
CA LYS A 163 -6.98 -7.28 8.33
C LYS A 163 -7.18 -8.44 9.26
N LEU A 164 -8.41 -8.91 9.33
CA LEU A 164 -8.79 -10.05 10.14
C LEU A 164 -9.34 -11.14 9.23
N PHE A 165 -8.75 -12.32 9.32
CA PHE A 165 -9.32 -13.56 8.82
C PHE A 165 -9.61 -14.48 10.01
N TYR A 166 -10.73 -15.19 9.95
CA TYR A 166 -11.08 -16.20 10.94
C TYR A 166 -11.93 -17.30 10.32
N THR A 167 -11.84 -18.51 10.84
CA THR A 167 -12.78 -19.59 10.52
C THR A 167 -14.08 -19.43 11.31
N ALA A 168 -15.15 -20.11 10.87
CA ALA A 168 -16.49 -19.95 11.46
C ALA A 168 -16.52 -20.18 12.98
N LYS A 169 -15.85 -21.23 13.47
CA LYS A 169 -15.80 -21.53 14.91
C LYS A 169 -15.07 -20.46 15.71
N VAL A 170 -13.99 -19.91 15.15
CA VAL A 170 -13.25 -18.82 15.80
C VAL A 170 -14.07 -17.54 15.80
N GLY A 171 -14.82 -17.26 14.73
CA GLY A 171 -15.78 -16.15 14.69
C GLY A 171 -16.86 -16.25 15.78
N SER A 172 -17.46 -17.45 15.94
CA SER A 172 -18.40 -17.73 17.02
C SER A 172 -17.76 -17.58 18.40
N PHE A 173 -16.53 -18.08 18.59
CA PHE A 173 -15.81 -17.89 19.85
C PHE A 173 -15.63 -16.40 20.20
N ILE A 174 -15.18 -15.58 19.25
CA ILE A 174 -15.02 -14.13 19.49
C ILE A 174 -16.37 -13.49 19.86
N LYS A 175 -17.45 -13.88 19.17
CA LYS A 175 -18.78 -13.32 19.43
C LYS A 175 -19.38 -13.78 20.74
N ASP A 176 -19.40 -15.08 20.97
CA ASP A 176 -20.18 -15.72 22.03
C ASP A 176 -19.41 -15.77 23.36
N VAL A 177 -18.06 -15.90 23.30
CA VAL A 177 -17.21 -15.96 24.49
C VAL A 177 -16.63 -14.60 24.84
N LEU A 178 -16.12 -13.84 23.85
CA LEU A 178 -15.57 -12.49 24.13
C LEU A 178 -16.65 -11.40 24.13
N GLY A 179 -17.89 -11.73 23.74
CA GLY A 179 -19.02 -10.79 23.77
C GLY A 179 -18.87 -9.61 22.81
N MET A 180 -18.09 -9.76 21.73
CA MET A 180 -17.84 -8.68 20.78
C MET A 180 -17.81 -9.17 19.33
N GLU A 181 -18.16 -8.30 18.40
CA GLU A 181 -18.04 -8.64 16.97
C GLU A 181 -16.55 -8.78 16.59
N PRO A 182 -16.18 -9.73 15.70
CA PRO A 182 -14.80 -9.88 15.22
C PRO A 182 -14.15 -8.59 14.70
N LYS A 183 -14.92 -7.72 14.02
CA LYS A 183 -14.42 -6.40 13.58
C LYS A 183 -14.04 -5.50 14.75
N HIS A 184 -14.87 -5.46 15.79
CA HIS A 184 -14.60 -4.70 17.00
C HIS A 184 -13.37 -5.24 17.74
N PHE A 185 -13.19 -6.57 17.77
CA PHE A 185 -11.99 -7.20 18.29
C PHE A 185 -10.72 -6.73 17.55
N ALA A 186 -10.72 -6.75 16.21
CA ALA A 186 -9.58 -6.28 15.41
C ALA A 186 -9.27 -4.79 15.65
N LEU A 187 -10.30 -3.95 15.74
CA LEU A 187 -10.15 -2.52 16.06
C LEU A 187 -9.60 -2.30 17.47
N LYS A 188 -10.00 -3.13 18.45
CA LYS A 188 -9.51 -3.04 19.82
C LYS A 188 -8.02 -3.38 19.90
N VAL A 189 -7.59 -4.43 19.19
CA VAL A 189 -6.16 -4.79 19.09
C VAL A 189 -5.38 -3.70 18.36
N GLU A 190 -5.88 -3.18 17.24
CA GLU A 190 -5.20 -2.08 16.53
C GLU A 190 -5.10 -0.83 17.41
N SER A 191 -6.15 -0.53 18.18
CA SER A 191 -6.12 0.59 19.12
C SER A 191 -5.04 0.36 20.18
N TRP A 192 -4.89 -0.87 20.68
CA TRP A 192 -3.84 -1.24 21.63
C TRP A 192 -2.43 -1.14 21.05
N VAL A 193 -2.21 -1.69 19.85
CA VAL A 193 -0.88 -1.68 19.19
C VAL A 193 -0.44 -0.26 18.83
N VAL A 194 -1.35 0.56 18.29
CA VAL A 194 -1.05 1.93 17.86
C VAL A 194 -1.04 2.91 19.04
N GLY A 195 -1.75 2.57 20.12
CA GLY A 195 -1.99 3.48 21.24
C GLY A 195 -0.83 3.63 22.23
N ASP A 196 0.31 2.97 22.00
CA ASP A 196 1.49 3.03 22.86
C ASP A 196 1.16 2.86 24.36
N PHE A 197 0.46 1.78 24.69
CA PHE A 197 -0.05 1.49 26.04
C PHE A 197 1.02 1.12 27.07
N ASP A 198 2.31 1.16 26.71
CA ASP A 198 3.41 1.11 27.69
C ASP A 198 3.46 2.36 28.59
N SER A 199 2.74 3.42 28.21
CA SER A 199 2.43 4.55 29.07
C SER A 199 0.97 4.48 29.51
N ALA A 200 0.72 4.44 30.82
CA ALA A 200 -0.59 4.33 31.47
C ALA A 200 -1.55 5.52 31.16
N GLY A 201 -1.98 5.65 29.91
CA GLY A 201 -2.83 6.73 29.40
C GLY A 201 -4.16 6.20 28.88
N THR A 202 -5.23 6.68 29.48
CA THR A 202 -6.63 6.29 29.30
C THR A 202 -7.08 6.32 27.84
N VAL A 203 -7.90 5.34 27.49
CA VAL A 203 -8.62 5.20 26.21
C VAL A 203 -9.38 6.49 25.88
N SER A 204 -8.80 7.37 25.07
CA SER A 204 -9.56 8.45 24.44
C SER A 204 -9.27 8.52 22.95
N GLN A 205 -10.35 8.75 22.23
CA GLN A 205 -10.55 8.46 20.81
C GLN A 205 -9.57 9.19 19.90
N ARG A 206 -9.13 8.43 18.88
CA ARG A 206 -8.44 8.84 17.67
C ARG A 206 -9.15 9.99 16.95
N LEU A 207 -8.82 11.22 17.33
CA LEU A 207 -9.02 12.41 16.51
C LEU A 207 -7.63 12.93 16.10
N SER A 208 -7.47 13.39 14.86
CA SER A 208 -6.26 14.16 14.52
C SER A 208 -6.13 15.33 15.49
N LEU A 209 -4.90 15.81 15.75
CA LEU A 209 -4.68 16.93 16.69
C LEU A 209 -5.64 18.10 16.41
N THR A 210 -5.86 18.42 15.12
CA THR A 210 -6.82 19.46 14.70
C THR A 210 -8.26 19.14 15.09
N LYS A 211 -8.70 17.89 14.95
CA LYS A 211 -10.05 17.46 15.35
C LYS A 211 -10.19 17.39 16.86
N LEU A 212 -9.15 16.97 17.59
CA LEU A 212 -9.16 16.93 19.05
C LEU A 212 -9.27 18.35 19.60
N VAL A 213 -8.44 19.27 19.09
CA VAL A 213 -8.53 20.70 19.40
C VAL A 213 -9.92 21.25 19.04
N SER A 214 -10.47 20.90 17.89
CA SER A 214 -11.82 21.32 17.50
C SER A 214 -12.90 20.81 18.47
N LEU A 215 -12.79 19.55 18.92
CA LEU A 215 -13.73 18.94 19.84
C LEU A 215 -13.65 19.61 21.23
N CYS A 216 -12.43 19.83 21.74
CA CYS A 216 -12.23 20.57 22.99
C CYS A 216 -12.84 21.97 22.89
N ARG A 217 -12.62 22.68 21.77
CA ARG A 217 -13.20 24.01 21.55
C ARG A 217 -14.73 24.00 21.53
N GLN A 218 -15.32 22.94 20.99
CA GLN A 218 -16.77 22.75 20.96
C GLN A 218 -17.30 22.51 22.38
N HIS A 219 -16.72 21.59 23.14
CA HIS A 219 -17.16 21.31 24.51
C HIS A 219 -17.08 22.52 25.44
N ILE A 220 -16.00 23.31 25.33
CA ILE A 220 -15.88 24.57 26.07
C ILE A 220 -17.01 25.54 25.68
N GLN A 221 -17.31 25.67 24.38
CA GLN A 221 -18.39 26.53 23.90
C GLN A 221 -19.77 26.04 24.35
N ASP A 222 -20.01 24.73 24.36
CA ASP A 222 -21.26 24.13 24.84
C ASP A 222 -21.45 24.44 26.33
N GLY A 223 -20.40 24.30 27.14
CA GLY A 223 -20.42 24.69 28.55
C GLY A 223 -20.69 26.19 28.76
N LEU A 224 -20.09 27.06 27.95
CA LEU A 224 -20.35 28.49 27.98
C LEU A 224 -21.79 28.83 27.58
N ASP A 225 -22.33 28.18 26.55
CA ASP A 225 -23.70 28.38 26.08
C ASP A 225 -24.72 27.97 27.18
N ILE A 226 -24.36 27.04 28.08
CA ILE A 226 -25.17 26.67 29.27
C ILE A 226 -25.04 27.71 30.40
N ILE A 227 -23.83 28.18 30.70
CA ILE A 227 -23.58 29.05 31.86
C ILE A 227 -24.00 30.50 31.60
N ILE A 228 -23.75 31.04 30.41
CA ILE A 228 -23.97 32.47 30.11
C ILE A 228 -25.41 32.94 30.36
N PRO A 229 -26.47 32.17 30.01
CA PRO A 229 -27.85 32.54 30.33
C PRO A 229 -28.14 32.65 31.84
N THR A 230 -27.36 31.99 32.70
CA THR A 230 -27.54 31.99 34.16
C THR A 230 -26.92 33.21 34.86
N LEU A 231 -26.15 34.02 34.13
CA LEU A 231 -25.53 35.22 34.68
C LEU A 231 -26.58 36.30 34.98
N ARG A 232 -26.36 37.09 36.04
CA ARG A 232 -27.28 38.19 36.44
C ARG A 232 -27.54 39.21 35.33
N HIS A 233 -26.56 39.40 34.44
CA HIS A 233 -26.66 40.28 33.28
C HIS A 233 -26.15 39.56 32.02
N PRO A 234 -27.00 38.75 31.36
CA PRO A 234 -26.56 38.00 30.21
C PRO A 234 -26.32 38.95 29.03
N PRO A 235 -25.22 38.77 28.29
CA PRO A 235 -24.94 39.57 27.10
C PRO A 235 -26.01 39.32 26.02
N LYS A 236 -26.48 40.39 25.38
CA LYS A 236 -27.50 40.32 24.31
C LYS A 236 -27.02 39.62 23.04
N LYS A 237 -25.71 39.40 22.88
CA LYS A 237 -25.10 38.79 21.70
C LYS A 237 -24.53 37.42 22.06
N LYS A 238 -24.57 36.48 21.11
CA LYS A 238 -23.92 35.18 21.27
C LYS A 238 -22.43 35.39 21.50
N VAL A 239 -21.95 34.92 22.65
CA VAL A 239 -20.54 34.97 23.02
C VAL A 239 -19.83 33.79 22.39
N LYS A 240 -18.71 34.05 21.71
CA LYS A 240 -17.84 33.01 21.16
C LYS A 240 -16.45 33.16 21.73
N MET A 241 -15.85 32.07 22.19
CA MET A 241 -14.50 32.10 22.74
C MET A 241 -13.45 32.40 21.64
N ASN A 242 -12.53 33.33 21.93
CA ASN A 242 -11.42 33.67 21.05
C ASN A 242 -10.11 33.12 21.62
N TYR A 243 -9.66 31.98 21.06
CA TYR A 243 -8.46 31.28 21.52
C TYR A 243 -7.15 31.98 21.15
N ASN A 244 -7.13 32.89 20.16
CA ASN A 244 -5.88 33.53 19.72
C ASN A 244 -5.35 34.55 20.73
N ASN A 245 -6.24 35.14 21.53
CA ASN A 245 -5.91 36.19 22.50
C ASN A 245 -6.18 35.72 23.94
N TYR A 246 -6.35 34.41 24.16
CA TYR A 246 -6.73 33.86 25.46
C TYR A 246 -5.73 34.23 26.55
N GLU A 247 -4.44 34.06 26.28
CA GLU A 247 -3.38 34.31 27.27
C GLU A 247 -3.41 35.76 27.77
N GLY A 248 -3.26 36.73 26.86
CA GLY A 248 -3.20 38.15 27.26
C GLY A 248 -4.50 38.70 27.82
N LYS A 249 -5.67 38.27 27.31
CA LYS A 249 -6.95 38.86 27.73
C LYS A 249 -7.62 38.15 28.89
N ILE A 250 -7.31 36.89 29.14
CA ILE A 250 -7.95 36.09 30.20
C ILE A 250 -6.95 35.78 31.30
N VAL A 251 -5.82 35.17 30.95
CA VAL A 251 -4.83 34.73 31.94
C VAL A 251 -4.13 35.94 32.58
N GLU A 252 -3.55 36.83 31.78
CA GLU A 252 -2.82 38.00 32.31
C GLU A 252 -3.74 39.02 32.98
N THR A 253 -4.94 39.23 32.44
CA THR A 253 -5.86 40.28 32.93
C THR A 253 -6.64 39.84 34.16
N TYR A 254 -7.10 38.59 34.20
CA TYR A 254 -7.99 38.10 35.25
C TYR A 254 -7.37 37.01 36.13
N GLY A 255 -6.15 36.54 35.82
CA GLY A 255 -5.47 35.49 36.58
C GLY A 255 -6.11 34.11 36.46
N VAL A 256 -6.99 33.89 35.48
CA VAL A 256 -7.73 32.63 35.31
C VAL A 256 -7.12 31.81 34.18
N ALA A 257 -6.43 30.73 34.53
CA ALA A 257 -5.88 29.77 33.58
C ALA A 257 -6.76 28.51 33.48
N LEU A 258 -6.82 27.91 32.30
CA LEU A 258 -7.34 26.56 32.12
C LEU A 258 -6.29 25.60 32.71
N GLU A 259 -6.60 24.95 33.82
CA GLU A 259 -5.71 23.95 34.40
C GLU A 259 -5.59 22.75 33.47
N ASN A 260 -4.34 22.36 33.16
CA ASN A 260 -4.08 21.08 32.50
C ASN A 260 -4.38 19.96 33.51
N GLU A 261 -5.24 19.00 33.15
CA GLU A 261 -5.58 17.80 33.96
C GLU A 261 -4.40 16.83 34.21
N HIS A 262 -3.15 17.29 34.15
CA HIS A 262 -1.96 16.52 34.50
C HIS A 262 -1.42 16.80 35.92
N ALA A 263 -2.11 17.61 36.73
CA ALA A 263 -1.66 17.99 38.06
C ALA A 263 -2.50 17.42 39.22
N HIS A 264 -3.08 16.23 39.08
CA HIS A 264 -3.65 15.47 40.21
C HIS A 264 -2.79 14.24 40.56
N GLY A 265 -1.49 14.47 40.69
CA GLY A 265 -0.50 13.45 41.04
C GLY A 265 0.54 13.89 42.06
N GLN A 266 0.30 14.96 42.83
CA GLN A 266 1.15 15.30 43.97
C GLN A 266 0.31 15.53 45.24
N SER A 267 0.17 14.41 45.96
CA SER A 267 -0.01 14.26 47.40
C SER A 267 0.06 15.54 48.23
N SER A 268 -1.07 15.92 48.81
CA SER A 268 -1.15 16.75 50.01
C SER A 268 -0.37 16.08 51.15
N GLN A 269 0.82 16.58 51.48
CA GLN A 269 1.37 16.38 52.82
C GLN A 269 0.68 17.38 53.75
N VAL A 270 -0.26 16.85 54.53
CA VAL A 270 -0.76 17.49 55.75
C VAL A 270 0.39 17.48 56.75
N THR A 271 0.94 18.65 57.05
CA THR A 271 1.73 18.85 58.27
C THR A 271 0.77 19.26 59.38
N SER A 272 0.51 18.32 60.28
CA SER A 272 -0.13 18.60 61.57
C SER A 272 0.93 19.14 62.53
N SER A 273 0.71 20.35 63.04
CA SER A 273 1.14 20.80 64.37
C SER A 273 -0.10 20.90 65.25
#